data_AF-A0A1Q4XGC4-F1
#
_entry.id   AF-A0A1Q4XGC4-F1
#
_cell.length_a   1.000
_cell.length_b   1.000
_cell.length_c   1.000
_cell.angle_alpha   90.00
_cell.angle_beta   90.00
_cell.angle_gamma   90.00
#
_symmetry.space_group_name_H-M   'P 1'
#
loop_
_entity.id
_entity.type
_entity.pdbx_description
1 polymer ?
#
loop_
_entity_poly.entity_id
_entity_poly.type
_entity_poly.pdbx_seq_one_letter_code
_entity_poly.pdbx_strand_id
1 'polypeptide(L)'
;MAWDVSDDHDQYMAAYQLHMRHRGRWLVMWAPGARVFFAFYRGRAHVVPLSEPTSQELHRQILRTETSLATTEPAYWSCPSSACSWTSSTPTDHHCPWPPG
;
A
#
# COMPACT_ATOMS: atom_id res chain seq x y z
N MET A 1 30.48 -7.61 20.67
CA MET A 1 29.89 -8.82 20.06
C MET A 1 29.55 -8.45 18.63
N ALA A 2 30.12 -9.14 17.64
CA ALA A 2 29.78 -8.90 16.24
C ALA A 2 28.39 -9.49 15.99
N TRP A 3 27.45 -8.68 15.52
CA TRP A 3 26.17 -9.16 15.01
C TRP A 3 26.46 -9.99 13.76
N ASP A 4 26.07 -11.26 13.77
CA ASP A 4 26.18 -12.15 12.61
C ASP A 4 24.88 -12.05 11.81
N VAL A 5 24.99 -11.76 10.51
CA VAL A 5 23.87 -11.73 9.57
C VAL A 5 23.13 -13.08 9.55
N SER A 6 23.82 -14.17 9.90
CA SER A 6 23.26 -15.52 10.02
C SER A 6 22.18 -15.63 11.12
N ASP A 7 22.27 -14.82 12.18
CA ASP A 7 21.29 -14.83 13.28
C ASP A 7 19.90 -14.31 12.85
N ASP A 8 19.86 -13.51 11.77
CA ASP A 8 18.65 -12.87 11.25
C ASP A 8 18.23 -13.41 9.86
N HIS A 9 18.80 -14.53 9.41
CA HIS A 9 18.55 -15.06 8.07
C HIS A 9 17.05 -15.31 7.83
N ASP A 10 16.37 -15.93 8.78
CA ASP A 10 14.93 -16.22 8.69
C ASP A 10 14.10 -14.94 8.61
N GLN A 11 14.52 -13.88 9.31
CA GLN A 11 13.88 -12.58 9.33
C GLN A 11 14.08 -11.86 8.00
N TYR A 12 15.28 -11.91 7.42
CA TYR A 12 15.53 -11.41 6.07
C TYR A 12 14.71 -12.15 5.02
N MET A 13 14.61 -13.47 5.11
CA MET A 13 13.80 -14.29 4.20
C MET A 13 12.31 -13.98 4.34
N ALA A 14 11.81 -13.84 5.58
CA ALA A 14 10.42 -13.45 5.83
C ALA A 14 10.12 -12.03 5.32
N ALA A 15 11.03 -11.08 5.53
CA ALA A 15 10.90 -9.72 5.01
C ALA A 15 10.87 -9.72 3.47
N TYR A 16 11.73 -10.51 2.83
CA TYR A 16 11.77 -10.65 1.38
C TYR A 16 10.48 -11.26 0.81
N GLN A 17 9.97 -12.34 1.41
CA GLN A 17 8.70 -12.95 1.01
C GLN A 17 7.53 -11.97 1.14
N LEU A 18 7.50 -11.22 2.25
CA LEU A 18 6.47 -10.21 2.48
C LEU A 18 6.60 -9.03 1.52
N HIS A 19 7.83 -8.61 1.22
CA HIS A 19 8.10 -7.60 0.20
C HIS A 19 7.58 -8.05 -1.17
N MET A 20 7.88 -9.28 -1.60
CA MET A 20 7.44 -9.77 -2.91
C MET A 20 5.91 -9.81 -3.04
N ARG A 21 5.19 -10.11 -1.95
CA ARG A 21 3.72 -10.08 -1.91
C ARG A 21 3.16 -8.67 -2.13
N HIS A 22 3.83 -7.65 -1.60
CA HIS A 22 3.32 -6.26 -1.56
C HIS A 22 4.12 -5.26 -2.40
N ARG A 23 5.07 -5.75 -3.21
CA ARG A 23 6.10 -4.95 -3.92
C ARG A 23 5.57 -3.79 -4.75
N GLY A 24 4.33 -3.89 -5.21
CA GLY A 24 3.67 -2.86 -6.01
C GLY A 24 3.39 -1.57 -5.24
N ARG A 25 3.16 -1.66 -3.92
CA ARG A 25 2.77 -0.51 -3.09
C ARG A 25 3.61 -0.34 -1.83
N TRP A 26 4.38 -1.36 -1.44
CA TRP A 26 5.13 -1.37 -0.20
C TRP A 26 6.57 -1.79 -0.41
N LEU A 27 7.49 -1.06 0.22
CA LEU A 27 8.85 -1.50 0.48
C LEU A 27 8.87 -2.13 1.87
N VAL A 28 9.34 -3.37 1.99
CA VAL A 28 9.38 -4.11 3.27
C VAL A 28 10.82 -4.50 3.56
N MET A 29 11.25 -4.34 4.81
CA MET A 29 12.61 -4.66 5.25
C MET A 29 12.67 -5.09 6.71
N TRP A 30 13.69 -5.88 7.07
CA TRP A 30 14.03 -6.22 8.44
C TRP A 30 15.08 -5.23 8.97
N ALA A 31 14.86 -4.68 10.16
CA ALA A 31 15.81 -3.83 10.86
C ALA A 31 16.43 -4.58 12.04
N PRO A 32 17.66 -5.11 11.90
CA PRO A 32 18.28 -5.97 12.90
C PRO A 32 18.56 -5.25 14.23
N GLY A 33 18.96 -3.99 14.17
CA GLY A 33 19.23 -3.18 15.36
C GLY A 33 18.00 -2.90 16.22
N ALA A 34 16.81 -2.90 15.62
CA ALA A 34 15.54 -2.69 16.31
C ALA A 34 14.72 -3.98 16.48
N ARG A 35 15.14 -5.08 15.86
CA ARG A 35 14.42 -6.37 15.81
C ARG A 35 12.95 -6.23 15.39
N VAL A 36 12.70 -5.40 14.38
CA VAL A 36 11.36 -5.17 13.83
C VAL A 36 11.39 -5.18 12.30
N PHE A 37 10.26 -5.59 11.73
CA PHE A 37 9.98 -5.43 10.32
C PHE A 37 9.38 -4.04 10.08
N PHE A 38 9.83 -3.36 9.03
CA PHE A 38 9.24 -2.11 8.57
C PHE A 38 8.54 -2.28 7.22
N ALA A 39 7.45 -1.56 7.02
CA ALA A 39 6.84 -1.36 5.71
C ALA A 39 6.65 0.13 5.41
N PHE A 40 7.14 0.56 4.25
CA PHE A 40 7.03 1.92 3.76
C PHE A 40 6.09 1.95 2.56
N TYR A 41 5.05 2.75 2.65
CA TYR A 41 4.10 2.92 1.55
C TYR A 41 4.72 3.76 0.43
N ARG A 42 4.53 3.34 -0.82
CA ARG A 42 5.08 3.97 -2.03
C ARG A 42 4.03 4.67 -2.90
N GLY A 43 2.78 4.70 -2.44
CA GLY A 43 1.70 5.37 -3.16
C GLY A 43 1.64 6.88 -2.88
N ARG A 44 0.57 7.53 -3.36
CA ARG A 44 0.39 8.98 -3.27
C ARG A 44 -0.06 9.46 -1.90
N ALA A 45 -0.78 8.61 -1.16
CA ALA A 45 -1.24 8.93 0.19
C ALA A 45 -0.08 9.00 1.19
N HIS A 46 -0.17 9.91 2.14
CA HIS A 46 0.78 9.99 3.25
C HIS A 46 0.43 8.93 4.30
N VAL A 47 1.27 7.92 4.43
CA VAL A 47 1.13 6.82 5.39
C VAL A 47 2.37 6.76 6.24
N VAL A 48 2.20 6.80 7.57
CA VAL A 48 3.32 6.64 8.51
C VAL A 48 3.93 5.25 8.33
N PRO A 49 5.28 5.10 8.36
CA PRO A 49 5.91 3.79 8.27
C PRO A 49 5.33 2.81 9.29
N LEU A 50 4.96 1.63 8.80
CA LEU A 50 4.46 0.55 9.64
C LEU A 50 5.64 -0.21 10.22
N SER A 51 5.53 -0.65 11.47
CA SER A 51 6.59 -1.41 12.13
C SER A 51 6.01 -2.45 13.07
N GLU A 52 6.41 -3.71 12.92
CA GLU A 52 5.95 -4.79 13.78
C GLU A 52 7.07 -5.80 14.08
N PRO A 53 7.07 -6.46 15.26
CA PRO A 53 8.08 -7.46 15.62
C PRO A 53 8.04 -8.74 14.78
N THR A 54 6.91 -9.01 14.09
CA THR A 54 6.74 -10.22 13.28
C THR A 54 6.23 -9.89 11.88
N SER A 55 6.64 -10.70 10.89
CA SER A 55 6.19 -10.55 9.51
C SER A 55 4.68 -10.74 9.36
N GLN A 56 4.08 -11.60 10.18
CA GLN A 56 2.64 -11.85 10.15
C GLN A 56 1.85 -10.63 10.65
N GLU A 57 2.31 -9.97 11.71
CA GLU A 57 1.64 -8.78 12.21
C GLU A 57 1.81 -7.59 11.25
N LEU A 58 3.02 -7.41 10.70
CA LEU A 58 3.24 -6.40 9.67
C LEU A 58 2.32 -6.64 8.46
N HIS A 59 2.14 -7.90 8.06
CA HIS A 59 1.21 -8.24 6.98
C HIS A 59 -0.22 -7.83 7.28
N ARG A 60 -0.73 -8.09 8.49
CA ARG A 60 -2.08 -7.69 8.91
C ARG A 60 -2.23 -6.18 8.89
N GLN A 61 -1.22 -5.46 9.38
CA GLN A 61 -1.24 -4.00 9.42
C GLN A 61 -1.21 -3.38 8.02
N ILE A 62 -0.46 -3.96 7.08
CA ILE A 62 -0.50 -3.60 5.66
C ILE A 62 -1.93 -3.74 5.12
N LEU A 63 -2.57 -4.89 5.31
CA LEU A 63 -3.93 -5.12 4.80
C LEU A 63 -4.97 -4.15 5.38
N ARG A 64 -4.88 -3.85 6.68
CA ARG A 64 -5.74 -2.86 7.34
C ARG A 64 -5.53 -1.47 6.74
N THR A 65 -4.27 -1.10 6.52
CA THR A 65 -3.93 0.20 5.94
C THR A 65 -4.40 0.30 4.49
N GLU A 66 -4.20 -0.73 3.68
CA GLU A 66 -4.70 -0.78 2.30
C GLU A 66 -6.23 -0.68 2.23
N THR A 67 -6.93 -1.31 3.17
CA THR A 67 -8.39 -1.21 3.28
C THR A 67 -8.80 0.24 3.57
N SER A 68 -8.15 0.88 4.56
CA SER A 68 -8.41 2.28 4.90
C SER A 68 -8.10 3.23 3.75
N LEU A 69 -7.01 3.01 3.01
CA LEU A 69 -6.65 3.78 1.83
C LEU A 69 -7.66 3.62 0.70
N ALA A 70 -8.16 2.40 0.47
CA ALA A 70 -9.19 2.17 -0.55
C ALA A 70 -10.51 2.85 -0.22
N THR A 71 -10.83 3.07 1.06
CA THR A 71 -12.01 3.83 1.50
C THR A 71 -11.79 5.35 1.42
N THR A 72 -10.54 5.82 1.52
CA THR A 72 -10.22 7.26 1.65
C THR A 72 -9.79 7.88 0.32
N GLU A 73 -9.13 7.12 -0.56
CA GLU A 73 -8.88 7.56 -1.94
C GLU A 73 -10.26 7.75 -2.59
N PRO A 74 -10.59 8.94 -3.11
CA PRO A 74 -11.80 9.08 -3.88
C PRO A 74 -11.65 8.14 -5.06
N ALA A 75 -12.54 7.13 -5.14
CA ALA A 75 -12.66 6.34 -6.35
C ALA A 75 -12.89 7.35 -7.47
N TYR A 76 -11.89 7.55 -8.34
CA TYR A 76 -12.00 8.48 -9.46
C TYR A 76 -13.17 7.97 -10.31
N TRP A 77 -14.32 8.58 -10.11
CA TRP A 77 -15.53 8.22 -10.81
C TRP A 77 -15.34 8.74 -12.22
N SER A 78 -15.37 7.84 -13.18
CA SER A 78 -15.35 8.17 -14.61
C SER A 78 -16.79 8.17 -15.10
N CYS A 79 -17.13 9.15 -15.94
CA CYS A 79 -18.44 9.17 -16.56
C CYS A 79 -18.65 7.87 -17.38
N PRO A 80 -19.80 7.17 -17.24
CA PRO A 80 -20.06 5.92 -17.97
C PRO A 80 -20.25 6.14 -19.49
N SER A 81 -20.35 7.38 -19.96
CA SER A 81 -20.37 7.71 -21.39
C SER A 81 -18.99 7.50 -22.02
N SER A 82 -18.90 6.63 -23.03
CA SER A 82 -17.66 6.29 -23.74
C SER A 82 -17.00 7.46 -24.47
N ALA A 83 -17.73 8.56 -24.70
CA ALA A 83 -17.22 9.79 -25.32
C ALA A 83 -16.77 10.85 -24.29
N CYS A 84 -16.92 10.60 -22.99
CA CYS A 84 -16.58 11.54 -21.94
C CYS A 84 -15.28 11.13 -21.24
N SER A 85 -14.26 12.00 -21.31
CA SER A 85 -12.98 11.84 -20.61
C SER A 85 -12.97 12.49 -19.22
N TRP A 86 -14.14 12.88 -18.71
CA TRP A 86 -14.24 13.56 -17.42
C TRP A 86 -14.09 12.57 -16.26
N THR A 87 -13.24 12.93 -15.30
CA THR A 87 -13.00 12.19 -14.08
C THR A 87 -13.13 13.13 -12.89
N SER A 88 -13.73 12.66 -11.81
CA SER A 88 -13.89 13.43 -10.58
C SER A 88 -13.70 12.56 -9.36
N SER A 89 -13.31 13.20 -8.25
CA SER A 89 -13.25 12.57 -6.94
C SER A 89 -14.62 12.32 -6.32
N THR A 90 -15.69 12.90 -6.88
CA THR A 90 -17.08 12.67 -6.47
C THR A 90 -18.01 12.59 -7.69
N PRO A 91 -19.06 11.77 -7.69
CA PRO A 91 -20.11 11.85 -8.70
C PRO A 91 -20.71 13.25 -8.67
N THR A 92 -20.54 14.00 -9.74
CA THR A 92 -21.11 15.35 -9.89
C THR A 92 -21.76 15.44 -11.25
N ASP A 93 -22.94 16.07 -11.30
CA ASP A 93 -23.52 16.50 -12.56
C ASP A 93 -22.55 17.44 -13.25
N HIS A 94 -22.11 17.05 -14.44
CA HIS A 94 -21.29 17.86 -15.32
C HIS A 94 -21.95 17.86 -16.70
N HIS A 95 -21.73 18.92 -17.47
CA HIS A 95 -22.15 18.95 -18.86
C HIS A 95 -21.31 17.95 -19.66
N CYS A 96 -21.84 16.75 -19.80
CA CYS A 96 -21.30 15.74 -20.69
C CYS A 96 -21.53 16.22 -22.14
N PRO A 97 -20.54 16.18 -23.05
CA PRO A 97 -20.69 16.68 -24.42
C PRO A 97 -21.80 15.96 -25.22
N TRP A 98 -22.25 14.78 -24.76
CA TRP A 98 -23.35 14.05 -25.36
C TRP A 98 -24.32 13.50 -24.31
N PRO A 99 -25.64 13.69 -24.49
CA PRO A 99 -26.64 12.98 -23.70
C PRO A 99 -26.69 11.50 -24.14
N PRO A 100 -27.16 10.59 -23.26
CA PRO A 100 -27.46 9.22 -23.67
C PRO A 100 -28.54 9.26 -24.76
N GLY A 101 -28.23 8.65 -25.91
CA GLY A 101 -29.21 8.34 -26.95
C GLY A 101 -30.04 7.13 -26.57
#